data_AF-A0A7T4WHW7-F1
#
_entry.id   AF-A0A7T4WHW7-F1
#
_cell.length_a   1.000
_cell.length_b   1.000
_cell.length_c   1.000
_cell.angle_alpha   90.00
_cell.angle_beta   90.00
_cell.angle_gamma   90.00
#
_symmetry.space_group_name_H-M   'P 1'
#
loop_
_entity.id
_entity.type
_entity.pdbx_description
1 polymer ?
#
loop_
_entity_poly.entity_id
_entity_poly.type
_entity_poly.pdbx_seq_one_letter_code
_entity_poly.pdbx_strand_id
1 'polypeptide(L)'
;MSALLLAACSWVPATPRPGDVRQGFVGTWAQDDWSQSVLVLDEDGTFRARDFPASLVCDDSGNGGYQLDACRSRPSTVSADGTWALAEGQFGVVRLDSGGKSFATAYRHSTSFFGHGFVLGFYTGSLERPEPDYVFERVQQRAEGVHRARPAVGKPDRARHRVHEAVER
;
A
#
# COMPACT_ATOMS: atom_id res chain seq x y z
N MET A 1 -38.25 44.85 -12.58
CA MET A 1 -36.86 44.35 -12.52
C MET A 1 -36.72 43.59 -11.22
N SER A 2 -36.80 42.26 -11.27
CA SER A 2 -36.68 41.39 -10.10
C SER A 2 -35.25 40.84 -10.04
N ALA A 3 -34.50 41.23 -9.01
CA ALA A 3 -33.16 40.71 -8.76
C ALA A 3 -33.29 39.37 -8.03
N LEU A 4 -32.99 38.26 -8.74
CA LEU A 4 -32.81 36.95 -8.14
C LEU A 4 -31.46 36.94 -7.42
N LEU A 5 -31.49 36.93 -6.08
CA LEU A 5 -30.32 36.69 -5.24
C LEU A 5 -29.96 35.20 -5.36
N LEU A 6 -28.96 34.89 -6.20
CA LEU A 6 -28.36 33.57 -6.28
C LEU A 6 -27.49 33.35 -5.03
N ALA A 7 -27.99 32.54 -4.09
CA ALA A 7 -27.19 31.97 -3.02
C ALA A 7 -26.16 31.02 -3.65
N ALA A 8 -24.91 31.47 -3.76
CA ALA A 8 -23.80 30.61 -4.14
C ALA A 8 -23.53 29.62 -2.99
N CYS A 9 -23.90 28.36 -3.18
CA CYS A 9 -23.35 27.27 -2.37
C CYS A 9 -21.87 27.10 -2.74
N SER A 10 -20.99 27.82 -2.04
CA SER A 10 -19.55 27.54 -2.04
C SER A 10 -19.29 26.25 -1.28
N TRP A 11 -19.58 25.12 -1.92
CA TRP A 11 -19.00 23.84 -1.53
C TRP A 11 -17.53 23.88 -1.93
N VAL A 12 -16.69 24.48 -1.09
CA VAL A 12 -15.24 24.33 -1.22
C VAL A 12 -14.94 22.89 -0.81
N PRO A 13 -14.51 21.99 -1.72
CA PRO A 13 -14.00 20.71 -1.28
C PRO A 13 -12.82 20.99 -0.36
N ALA A 14 -12.90 20.54 0.89
CA ALA A 14 -11.81 20.68 1.84
C ALA A 14 -10.55 20.10 1.21
N THR A 15 -9.53 20.94 1.00
CA THR A 15 -8.23 20.49 0.53
C THR A 15 -7.73 19.44 1.53
N PRO A 16 -7.42 18.20 1.09
CA PRO A 16 -6.92 17.17 2.01
C PRO A 16 -5.71 17.71 2.75
N ARG A 17 -5.65 17.52 4.07
CA ARG A 17 -4.45 17.96 4.81
C ARG A 17 -3.27 17.11 4.32
N PRO A 18 -2.05 17.64 4.28
CA PRO A 18 -0.86 16.87 3.85
C PRO A 18 -0.70 15.52 4.59
N GLY A 19 -1.12 15.46 5.86
CA GLY A 19 -1.15 14.21 6.64
C GLY A 19 -2.12 13.15 6.11
N ASP A 20 -3.29 13.57 5.60
CA ASP A 20 -4.30 12.68 5.02
C ASP A 20 -3.80 12.06 3.70
N VAL A 21 -3.01 12.83 2.94
CA VAL A 21 -2.40 12.36 1.70
C VAL A 21 -1.33 11.30 1.98
N ARG A 22 -0.45 11.54 2.97
CA ARG A 22 0.60 10.59 3.37
C ARG A 22 0.01 9.25 3.85
N GLN A 23 -1.06 9.31 4.64
CA GLN A 23 -1.77 8.11 5.11
C GLN A 23 -2.31 7.25 3.96
N GLY A 24 -2.67 7.87 2.82
CA GLY A 24 -3.06 7.15 1.61
C GLY A 24 -1.96 6.28 0.99
N PHE A 25 -0.68 6.49 1.32
CA PHE A 25 0.46 5.73 0.78
C PHE A 25 0.94 4.61 1.71
N VAL A 26 0.70 4.75 3.02
CA VAL A 26 1.08 3.75 4.02
C VAL A 26 0.45 2.40 3.70
N GLY A 27 1.21 1.32 3.76
CA GLY A 27 0.73 -0.04 3.55
C GLY A 27 1.68 -0.91 2.73
N THR A 28 1.23 -2.12 2.42
CA THR A 28 1.98 -3.07 1.58
C THR A 28 1.50 -2.98 0.14
N TRP A 29 2.44 -2.89 -0.77
CA TRP A 29 2.25 -2.82 -2.21
C TRP A 29 3.02 -3.96 -2.88
N ALA A 30 2.40 -4.65 -3.83
CA ALA A 30 3.00 -5.77 -4.53
C ALA A 30 2.82 -5.62 -6.04
N GLN A 31 3.81 -6.10 -6.79
CA GLN A 31 3.72 -6.16 -8.24
C GLN A 31 2.80 -7.33 -8.66
N ASP A 32 1.82 -7.07 -9.53
CA ASP A 32 0.82 -8.06 -9.97
C ASP A 32 1.42 -9.12 -10.91
N ASP A 33 2.35 -8.69 -11.79
CA ASP A 33 2.94 -9.55 -12.81
C ASP A 33 4.30 -10.15 -12.39
N TRP A 34 4.28 -11.45 -12.09
CA TRP A 34 5.37 -12.44 -12.23
C TRP A 34 6.62 -12.26 -11.35
N SER A 35 6.72 -11.16 -10.61
CA SER A 35 7.84 -10.84 -9.72
C SER A 35 7.26 -10.60 -8.33
N GLN A 36 7.69 -11.35 -7.32
CA GLN A 36 7.26 -11.15 -5.92
C GLN A 36 7.88 -9.88 -5.30
N SER A 37 7.94 -8.78 -6.06
CA SER A 37 8.42 -7.49 -5.62
C SER A 37 7.43 -6.92 -4.61
N VAL A 38 7.90 -6.60 -3.41
CA VAL A 38 7.06 -6.08 -2.32
C VAL A 38 7.64 -4.80 -1.78
N LEU A 39 6.80 -3.78 -1.64
CA LEU A 39 7.10 -2.52 -0.97
C LEU A 39 6.21 -2.36 0.24
N VAL A 40 6.80 -2.09 1.39
CA VAL A 40 6.08 -1.69 2.59
C VAL A 40 6.43 -0.24 2.89
N LEU A 41 5.42 0.62 3.02
CA LEU A 41 5.56 2.00 3.47
C LEU A 41 4.94 2.10 4.86
N ASP A 42 5.77 2.30 5.88
CA ASP A 42 5.34 2.40 7.28
C ASP A 42 4.98 3.86 7.64
N GLU A 43 4.10 4.04 8.64
CA GLU A 43 3.61 5.36 9.08
C GLU A 43 4.73 6.26 9.63
N ASP A 44 5.76 5.65 10.21
CA ASP A 44 6.92 6.34 10.78
C ASP A 44 7.84 6.95 9.69
N GLY A 45 7.57 6.66 8.41
CA GLY A 45 8.39 7.12 7.30
C GLY A 45 9.52 6.18 6.94
N THR A 46 9.52 4.96 7.45
CA THR A 46 10.42 3.91 6.99
C THR A 46 9.79 3.09 5.87
N PHE A 47 10.61 2.56 4.97
CA PHE A 47 10.15 1.62 3.96
C PHE A 47 11.00 0.36 3.97
N ARG A 48 10.39 -0.73 3.48
CA ARG A 48 11.06 -1.99 3.20
C ARG A 48 10.71 -2.43 1.79
N ALA A 49 11.72 -2.55 0.94
CA ALA A 49 11.61 -3.02 -0.42
C ALA A 49 12.27 -4.40 -0.53
N ARG A 50 11.54 -5.35 -1.10
CA ARG A 50 11.99 -6.71 -1.33
C ARG A 50 11.87 -7.05 -2.81
N ASP A 51 12.92 -7.67 -3.33
CA ASP A 51 12.99 -8.20 -4.70
C ASP A 51 12.66 -7.15 -5.77
N PHE A 52 12.99 -5.88 -5.52
CA PHE A 52 12.72 -4.78 -6.44
C PHE A 52 13.52 -4.92 -7.73
N PRO A 53 12.92 -4.69 -8.91
CA PRO A 53 13.63 -4.75 -10.19
C PRO A 53 14.86 -3.84 -10.18
N ALA A 54 16.04 -4.40 -10.50
CA ALA A 54 17.28 -3.62 -10.50
C ALA A 54 17.24 -2.47 -11.51
N SER A 55 16.44 -2.55 -12.58
CA SER A 55 16.25 -1.44 -13.52
C SER A 55 15.59 -0.20 -12.90
N LEU A 56 14.89 -0.33 -11.76
CA LEU A 56 14.31 0.80 -11.02
C LEU A 56 15.30 1.46 -10.07
N VAL A 57 16.27 0.69 -9.57
CA VAL A 57 17.15 1.08 -8.46
C VAL A 57 18.57 1.40 -8.95
N CYS A 58 19.04 0.63 -9.91
CA CYS A 58 20.40 0.64 -10.42
C CYS A 58 20.49 1.29 -11.81
N ASP A 59 19.55 2.18 -12.16
CA ASP A 59 19.55 2.82 -13.47
C ASP A 59 20.89 3.50 -13.76
N ASP A 60 21.48 3.12 -14.89
CA ASP A 60 22.77 3.57 -15.41
C ASP A 60 22.62 4.89 -16.20
N SER A 61 21.54 5.65 -16.01
CA SER A 61 21.27 6.93 -16.69
C SER A 61 22.32 8.02 -16.44
N GLY A 62 23.44 7.70 -15.79
CA GLY A 62 24.70 8.41 -15.95
C GLY A 62 24.74 9.77 -15.25
N ASN A 63 23.69 10.13 -14.52
CA ASN A 63 23.66 11.38 -13.77
C ASN A 63 24.30 11.23 -12.38
N GLY A 64 25.51 10.64 -12.32
CA GLY A 64 26.49 10.80 -11.24
C GLY A 64 26.05 10.60 -9.78
N GLY A 65 24.86 10.04 -9.53
CA GLY A 65 24.37 9.75 -8.20
C GLY A 65 25.11 8.54 -7.64
N TYR A 66 25.43 8.59 -6.34
CA TYR A 66 26.03 7.47 -5.64
C TYR A 66 25.11 6.24 -5.75
N GLN A 67 25.41 5.31 -6.67
CA GLN A 67 24.69 4.03 -6.77
C GLN A 67 24.80 3.27 -5.44
N LEU A 68 23.74 2.54 -5.08
CA LEU A 68 23.77 1.59 -3.97
C LEU A 68 24.86 0.55 -4.20
N ASP A 69 25.57 0.12 -3.16
CA ASP A 69 26.66 -0.85 -3.33
C ASP A 69 26.17 -2.18 -3.90
N ALA A 70 24.89 -2.51 -3.67
CA ALA A 70 24.20 -3.65 -4.27
C ALA A 70 24.24 -3.63 -5.82
N CYS A 71 24.18 -2.45 -6.44
CA CYS A 71 24.17 -2.30 -7.90
C CYS A 71 25.51 -2.66 -8.56
N ARG A 72 26.63 -2.63 -7.80
CA ARG A 72 27.96 -2.99 -8.33
C ARG A 72 28.04 -4.42 -8.84
N SER A 73 27.22 -5.32 -8.27
CA SER A 73 27.17 -6.73 -8.65
C SER A 73 26.25 -7.02 -9.84
N ARG A 74 25.58 -5.99 -10.39
CA ARG A 74 24.57 -6.10 -11.46
C ARG A 74 23.50 -7.17 -11.16
N PRO A 75 22.84 -7.11 -9.99
CA PRO A 75 21.83 -8.10 -9.65
C PRO A 75 20.58 -7.89 -10.53
N SER A 76 19.74 -8.91 -10.66
CA SER A 76 18.42 -8.78 -11.31
C SER A 76 17.41 -8.07 -10.41
N THR A 77 17.54 -8.24 -9.09
CA THR A 77 16.68 -7.62 -8.07
C THR A 77 17.51 -7.04 -6.92
N VAL A 78 16.97 -6.03 -6.24
CA VAL A 78 17.57 -5.37 -5.09
C VAL A 78 16.57 -5.35 -3.95
N SER A 79 17.02 -5.66 -2.74
CA SER A 79 16.24 -5.47 -1.51
C SER A 79 16.94 -4.46 -0.63
N ALA A 80 16.17 -3.55 -0.04
CA ALA A 80 16.70 -2.50 0.82
C ALA A 80 15.62 -1.99 1.78
N ASP A 81 16.07 -1.37 2.85
CA ASP A 81 15.26 -0.59 3.76
C ASP A 81 15.78 0.85 3.83
N GLY A 82 14.92 1.75 4.26
CA GLY A 82 15.28 3.17 4.31
C GLY A 82 14.12 4.05 4.72
N THR A 83 14.14 5.29 4.29
CA THR A 83 13.10 6.29 4.58
C THR A 83 12.32 6.64 3.33
N TRP A 84 11.04 6.96 3.49
CA TRP A 84 10.21 7.48 2.42
C TRP A 84 9.55 8.80 2.81
N ALA A 85 9.35 9.64 1.80
CA ALA A 85 8.65 10.91 1.94
C ALA A 85 7.84 11.23 0.69
N LEU A 86 6.81 12.05 0.84
CA LEU A 86 6.16 12.69 -0.30
C LEU A 86 7.06 13.81 -0.81
N ALA A 87 7.25 13.90 -2.12
CA ALA A 87 7.99 15.00 -2.71
C ALA A 87 7.25 16.32 -2.47
N GLU A 88 7.98 17.32 -1.95
CA GLU A 88 7.41 18.63 -1.68
C GLU A 88 6.87 19.27 -2.96
N GLY A 89 5.64 19.79 -2.90
CA GLY A 89 4.96 20.44 -4.03
C GLY A 89 4.49 19.49 -5.13
N GLN A 90 4.73 18.17 -5.03
CA GLN A 90 4.32 17.17 -6.01
C GLN A 90 3.35 16.18 -5.37
N PHE A 91 2.05 16.43 -5.53
CA PHE A 91 1.03 15.53 -5.02
C PHE A 91 1.12 14.16 -5.67
N GLY A 92 1.33 13.14 -4.84
CA GLY A 92 1.37 11.75 -5.29
C GLY A 92 2.71 11.25 -5.78
N VAL A 93 3.80 11.97 -5.53
CA VAL A 93 5.15 11.47 -5.77
C VAL A 93 5.76 11.01 -4.46
N VAL A 94 6.19 9.75 -4.38
CA VAL A 94 6.86 9.15 -3.23
C VAL A 94 8.32 8.95 -3.56
N ARG A 95 9.21 9.49 -2.72
CA ARG A 95 10.65 9.25 -2.80
C ARG A 95 11.04 8.20 -1.77
N LEU A 96 11.81 7.21 -2.20
CA LEU A 96 12.39 6.17 -1.37
C LEU A 96 13.90 6.41 -1.30
N ASP A 97 14.45 6.50 -0.11
CA ASP A 97 15.87 6.79 0.15
C ASP A 97 16.47 5.72 1.07
N SER A 98 17.51 5.02 0.61
CA SER A 98 18.22 3.97 1.35
C SER A 98 19.66 4.39 1.61
N GLY A 99 20.06 4.48 2.88
CA GLY A 99 21.43 4.83 3.25
C GLY A 99 21.90 6.20 2.72
N GLY A 100 20.99 7.18 2.65
CA GLY A 100 21.26 8.52 2.11
C GLY A 100 21.36 8.59 0.57
N LYS A 101 20.95 7.54 -0.13
CA LYS A 101 20.91 7.45 -1.59
C LYS A 101 19.47 7.25 -2.07
N SER A 102 19.11 7.88 -3.18
CA SER A 102 17.83 7.63 -3.83
C SER A 102 17.73 6.16 -4.24
N PHE A 103 16.73 5.46 -3.72
CA PHE A 103 16.44 4.06 -4.04
C PHE A 103 15.50 3.96 -5.24
N ALA A 104 14.34 4.64 -5.19
CA ALA A 104 13.39 4.71 -6.30
C ALA A 104 12.39 5.86 -6.08
N THR A 105 11.72 6.30 -7.16
CA THR A 105 10.60 7.24 -7.07
C THR A 105 9.32 6.57 -7.58
N ALA A 106 8.29 6.53 -6.72
CA ALA A 106 6.98 6.01 -7.07
C ALA A 106 6.01 7.17 -7.36
N TYR A 107 5.11 6.94 -8.31
CA TYR A 107 4.10 7.89 -8.73
C TYR A 107 2.73 7.31 -8.48
N ARG A 108 1.85 8.09 -7.88
CA ARG A 108 0.44 7.78 -7.78
C ARG A 108 -0.15 7.73 -9.19
N HIS A 109 -0.51 6.53 -9.62
CA HIS A 109 -1.16 6.32 -10.91
C HIS A 109 -2.63 5.94 -10.67
N SER A 110 -3.55 6.67 -11.30
CA SER A 110 -5.00 6.48 -11.09
C SER A 110 -5.57 5.48 -12.08
N THR A 111 -6.05 4.34 -11.60
CA THR A 111 -6.80 3.36 -12.40
C THR A 111 -8.30 3.69 -12.29
N SER A 112 -8.88 4.40 -13.26
CA SER A 112 -10.31 4.79 -13.24
C SER A 112 -11.21 3.63 -13.70
N PHE A 113 -12.31 3.28 -13.03
CA PHE A 113 -13.64 3.80 -13.40
C PHE A 113 -14.68 3.89 -12.25
N PHE A 114 -14.52 3.22 -11.10
CA PHE A 114 -15.56 3.21 -10.03
C PHE A 114 -15.08 3.06 -8.56
N GLY A 115 -13.80 3.27 -8.24
CA GLY A 115 -13.33 3.05 -6.86
C GLY A 115 -12.15 3.92 -6.46
N HIS A 116 -12.16 4.37 -5.20
CA HIS A 116 -11.23 5.29 -4.54
C HIS A 116 -9.78 4.79 -4.38
N GLY A 117 -9.29 3.97 -5.31
CA GLY A 117 -7.97 3.38 -5.28
C GLY A 117 -6.97 4.11 -6.17
N PHE A 118 -5.69 3.90 -5.89
CA PHE A 118 -4.58 4.21 -6.80
C PHE A 118 -3.54 3.12 -6.70
N VAL A 119 -2.70 3.00 -7.73
CA VAL A 119 -1.54 2.11 -7.73
C VAL A 119 -0.26 2.94 -7.68
N LEU A 120 0.83 2.31 -7.26
CA LEU A 120 2.16 2.91 -7.34
C LEU A 120 2.80 2.53 -8.66
N GLY A 121 2.92 3.50 -9.55
CA GLY A 121 3.63 3.37 -10.81
C GLY A 121 5.10 3.77 -10.67
N PHE A 122 5.99 2.97 -11.23
CA PHE A 122 7.40 3.30 -11.37
C PHE A 122 7.77 3.35 -12.85
N TYR A 123 8.55 4.36 -13.19
CA TYR A 123 9.03 4.60 -14.55
C TYR A 123 10.54 4.39 -14.57
N THR A 124 11.00 3.64 -15.56
CA THR A 124 12.42 3.55 -15.94
C THR A 124 12.68 4.61 -17.00
N GLY A 125 13.76 5.38 -16.92
CA GLY A 125 14.06 6.42 -17.92
C GLY A 125 13.05 7.58 -17.94
N SER A 126 12.21 7.68 -18.99
CA SER A 126 11.33 8.84 -19.22
C SER A 126 9.95 8.71 -18.58
N LEU A 127 9.54 9.78 -17.89
CA LEU A 127 8.20 10.00 -17.32
C LEU A 127 7.15 10.42 -18.36
N GLU A 128 7.54 10.70 -19.60
CA GLU A 128 6.61 11.12 -20.67
C GLU A 128 5.75 9.96 -21.20
N ARG A 129 6.02 8.73 -20.73
CA ARG A 129 5.24 7.55 -21.10
C ARG A 129 3.87 7.56 -20.41
N PRO A 130 2.80 7.18 -21.13
CA PRO A 130 1.45 7.20 -20.58
C PRO A 130 1.24 6.17 -19.46
N GLU A 131 1.95 5.05 -19.52
CA GLU A 131 1.84 3.94 -18.59
C GLU A 131 3.19 3.72 -17.88
N PRO A 132 3.18 3.42 -16.56
CA PRO A 132 4.39 3.07 -15.83
C PRO A 132 4.95 1.72 -16.28
N ASP A 133 6.28 1.55 -16.21
CA ASP A 133 6.93 0.26 -16.54
C ASP A 133 6.65 -0.82 -15.48
N TYR A 134 6.43 -0.39 -14.23
CA TYR A 134 6.09 -1.27 -13.12
C TYR A 134 4.91 -0.72 -12.34
N VAL A 135 3.93 -1.57 -12.09
CA VAL A 135 2.73 -1.25 -11.32
C VAL A 135 2.72 -2.08 -10.04
N PHE A 136 2.59 -1.39 -8.91
CA PHE A 136 2.44 -2.00 -7.60
C PHE A 136 1.04 -1.71 -7.07
N GLU A 137 0.29 -2.76 -6.85
CA GLU A 137 -1.05 -2.71 -6.29
C GLU A 137 -1.00 -2.83 -4.77
N ARG A 138 -1.94 -2.14 -4.11
CA ARG A 138 -2.07 -2.25 -2.66
C ARG A 138 -2.53 -3.66 -2.31
N VAL A 139 -1.70 -4.39 -1.57
CA VAL A 139 -2.11 -5.65 -0.96
C VAL A 139 -3.16 -5.29 0.09
N GLN A 140 -4.42 -5.55 -0.22
CA GLN A 140 -5.46 -5.47 0.79
C GLN A 140 -5.06 -6.45 1.88
N GLN A 141 -4.73 -5.94 3.07
CA GLN A 141 -4.74 -6.80 4.24
C GLN A 141 -6.19 -7.27 4.38
N ARG A 142 -6.50 -8.47 3.86
CA ARG A 142 -7.66 -9.20 4.35
C ARG A 142 -7.47 -9.19 5.85
N ALA A 143 -8.35 -8.48 6.54
CA ALA A 143 -8.46 -8.57 7.99
C ALA A 143 -8.32 -10.05 8.34
N GLU A 144 -7.27 -10.38 9.07
CA GLU A 144 -7.15 -11.66 9.74
C GLU A 144 -8.48 -11.89 10.43
N GLY A 145 -9.17 -12.97 10.03
CA GLY A 145 -10.36 -13.42 10.70
C GLY A 145 -10.02 -13.58 12.17
N VAL A 146 -10.60 -12.71 12.98
CA VAL A 146 -10.62 -12.79 14.44
C VAL A 146 -11.23 -14.13 14.83
N HIS A 147 -10.37 -15.13 15.03
CA HIS A 147 -10.69 -16.32 15.81
C HIS A 147 -9.64 -16.50 16.91
N ARG A 148 -9.63 -15.53 17.84
CA ARG A 148 -9.24 -15.83 19.22
C ARG A 148 -10.49 -16.03 20.08
N ALA A 149 -10.50 -17.24 20.65
CA ALA A 149 -11.02 -17.61 21.97
C ALA A 149 -12.53 -17.87 22.14
N ARG A 150 -12.84 -19.16 22.31
CA ARG A 150 -13.68 -19.60 23.42
C ARG A 150 -12.92 -20.70 24.19
N PRO A 151 -12.52 -20.49 25.46
CA PRO A 151 -12.20 -21.61 26.33
C PRO A 151 -13.53 -22.15 26.85
N ALA A 152 -13.97 -23.31 26.37
CA ALA A 152 -15.08 -24.02 27.00
C ALA A 152 -14.55 -24.79 28.21
N VAL A 153 -14.51 -24.07 29.33
CA VAL A 153 -14.46 -24.58 30.69
C VAL A 153 -15.58 -25.60 30.92
N GLY A 154 -15.23 -26.73 31.54
CA GLY A 154 -16.02 -27.33 32.63
C GLY A 154 -17.38 -27.93 32.28
N LYS A 155 -17.41 -29.27 32.28
CA LYS A 155 -18.59 -30.13 32.49
C LYS A 155 -19.48 -29.61 33.63
N PRO A 156 -20.82 -29.65 33.46
CA PRO A 156 -21.70 -29.96 34.58
C PRO A 156 -22.44 -31.28 34.33
N ASP A 157 -22.37 -32.08 35.37
CA ASP A 157 -23.15 -33.27 35.66
C ASP A 157 -24.66 -33.03 35.42
N ARG A 158 -25.32 -33.98 34.74
CA ARG A 158 -26.78 -34.08 34.83
C ARG A 158 -27.20 -35.54 34.81
N ALA A 159 -27.20 -36.12 36.00
CA ALA A 159 -28.15 -37.16 36.36
C ALA A 159 -29.57 -36.81 35.87
N ARG A 160 -30.19 -37.70 35.09
CA ARG A 160 -31.65 -37.81 35.02
C ARG A 160 -32.05 -39.27 35.20
N HIS A 161 -32.78 -39.44 36.29
CA HIS A 161 -33.48 -40.62 36.75
C HIS A 161 -34.57 -41.06 35.75
N ARG A 162 -34.79 -42.37 35.68
CA ARG A 162 -35.88 -43.09 34.99
C ARG A 162 -37.27 -42.55 35.34
N VAL A 163 -38.18 -42.55 34.36
CA VAL A 163 -39.62 -42.81 34.58
C VAL A 163 -40.18 -43.64 33.41
N HIS A 164 -40.55 -44.89 33.74
CA HIS A 164 -41.64 -45.76 33.26
C HIS A 164 -42.14 -45.67 31.79
N GLU A 165 -41.90 -46.73 31.04
CA GLU A 165 -42.84 -47.23 30.02
C GLU A 165 -43.79 -48.26 30.67
N ALA A 166 -45.09 -47.99 30.58
CA ALA A 166 -46.15 -48.97 30.73
C ALA A 166 -47.11 -48.75 29.55
N VAL A 167 -47.17 -49.72 28.63
CA VAL A 167 -48.22 -49.83 27.61
C VAL A 167 -48.77 -51.25 27.73
N GLU A 168 -49.92 -51.37 28.39
CA GLU A 168 -50.87 -52.46 28.15
C GLU A 168 -51.79 -52.04 27.01
N ARG A 169 -51.84 -52.84 25.94
CA ARG A 169 -53.05 -53.44 25.34
C ARG A 169 -52.69 -54.27 24.11
#